data_AF-A0A9E2EHF4-F1
#
_entry.id   AF-A0A9E2EHF4-F1
#
_cell.length_a   1.000
_cell.length_b   1.000
_cell.length_c   1.000
_cell.angle_alpha   90.00
_cell.angle_beta   90.00
_cell.angle_gamma   90.00
#
_symmetry.space_group_name_H-M   'P 1'
#
loop_
_entity.id
_entity.type
_entity.pdbx_description
1 polymer ?
#
loop_
_entity_poly.entity_id
_entity_poly.type
_entity_poly.pdbx_seq_one_letter_code
_entity_poly.pdbx_strand_id
1 'polypeptide(L)'
;MSDERPETETPEPEEKTDQRRFLRDLMGLNVIDWRTAVLVPMLALLSALVVGAVIIAVSDVELLRLWGEDFGEAASQTWTTIWDAYKALFRGSLWGLRPISETLVSASPLILAGLSVALGFRAGLFNIGAQGQMILGGIVGGIVGFSLDLPYVLHVLVALIFAAIAGAIWGGIPGLLRAKTGAHEVITTIMFNLIAVPLLDWILTLEFVQRAGRDDPVSKTVAETARLPQLLGFL
;
A
#
# COMPACT_ATOMS: atom_id res chain seq x y z
N MET A 1 -30.08 68.73 -25.43
CA MET A 1 -30.92 67.52 -25.40
C MET A 1 -30.11 66.48 -26.16
N SER A 2 -29.39 65.56 -25.53
CA SER A 2 -29.49 64.91 -24.23
C SER A 2 -28.08 64.55 -23.71
N ASP A 3 -27.95 64.60 -22.39
CA ASP A 3 -26.81 64.16 -21.57
C ASP A 3 -26.74 62.62 -21.65
N GLU A 4 -25.68 62.05 -22.23
CA GLU A 4 -25.36 60.63 -22.09
C GLU A 4 -23.94 60.50 -21.53
N ARG A 5 -23.87 60.39 -20.20
CA ARG A 5 -22.66 59.95 -19.50
C ARG A 5 -22.50 58.45 -19.73
N PRO A 6 -21.30 57.95 -20.05
CA PRO A 6 -21.08 56.51 -20.10
C PRO A 6 -21.26 55.92 -18.70
N GLU A 7 -22.17 54.96 -18.57
CA GLU A 7 -22.33 54.15 -17.36
C GLU A 7 -21.01 53.43 -17.08
N THR A 8 -20.48 53.64 -15.87
CA THR A 8 -19.32 52.91 -15.38
C THR A 8 -19.78 51.53 -14.99
N GLU A 9 -19.57 50.55 -15.86
CA GLU A 9 -19.65 49.14 -15.48
C GLU A 9 -18.68 48.91 -14.33
N THR A 10 -19.24 48.58 -13.16
CA THR A 10 -18.45 48.15 -12.01
C THR A 10 -17.93 46.76 -12.35
N PRO A 11 -16.60 46.54 -12.41
CA PRO A 11 -16.06 45.22 -12.73
C PRO A 11 -16.49 44.24 -11.63
N GLU A 12 -17.16 43.15 -12.01
CA GLU A 12 -17.44 42.07 -11.09
C GLU A 12 -16.13 41.49 -10.52
N PRO A 13 -16.12 41.03 -9.26
CA PRO A 13 -14.88 40.66 -8.57
C PRO A 13 -14.31 39.33 -9.12
N GLU A 14 -13.34 39.42 -10.04
CA GLU A 14 -12.59 38.30 -10.62
C GLU A 14 -11.92 37.39 -9.55
N GLU A 15 -11.61 37.94 -8.38
CA GLU A 15 -10.81 37.28 -7.34
C GLU A 15 -11.50 36.05 -6.70
N LYS A 16 -12.84 36.06 -6.57
CA LYS A 16 -13.59 34.92 -5.98
C LYS A 16 -13.66 33.71 -6.90
N THR A 17 -13.54 33.92 -8.22
CA THR A 17 -13.63 32.87 -9.23
C THR A 17 -12.33 32.06 -9.27
N ASP A 18 -11.19 32.72 -9.10
CA ASP A 18 -9.88 32.09 -9.13
C ASP A 18 -9.61 31.26 -7.87
N GLN A 19 -9.97 31.76 -6.70
CA GLN A 19 -9.82 31.01 -5.44
C GLN A 19 -10.72 29.77 -5.39
N ARG A 20 -11.95 29.85 -5.93
CA ARG A 20 -12.86 28.70 -6.05
C ARG A 20 -12.37 27.69 -7.08
N ARG A 21 -11.78 28.14 -8.18
CA ARG A 21 -11.18 27.28 -9.20
C ARG A 21 -9.93 26.57 -8.66
N PHE A 22 -9.05 27.31 -8.00
CA PHE A 22 -7.90 26.76 -7.29
C PHE A 22 -8.31 25.75 -6.22
N LEU A 23 -9.29 26.05 -5.37
CA LEU A 23 -9.81 25.11 -4.37
C LEU A 23 -10.45 23.88 -5.02
N ARG A 24 -11.16 24.05 -6.15
CA ARG A 24 -11.78 22.95 -6.91
C ARG A 24 -10.74 22.05 -7.58
N ASP A 25 -9.64 22.62 -8.06
CA ASP A 25 -8.48 21.91 -8.62
C ASP A 25 -7.66 21.24 -7.50
N LEU A 26 -7.52 21.88 -6.33
CA LEU A 26 -6.89 21.30 -5.13
C LEU A 26 -7.67 20.09 -4.61
N MET A 27 -8.99 20.19 -4.60
CA MET A 27 -9.91 19.11 -4.20
C MET A 27 -10.11 18.07 -5.31
N GLY A 28 -9.56 18.26 -6.51
CA GLY A 28 -9.59 17.28 -7.60
C GLY A 28 -11.00 16.90 -8.09
N LEU A 29 -12.02 17.70 -7.76
CA LEU A 29 -13.43 17.35 -7.96
C LEU A 29 -13.83 17.24 -9.45
N ASN A 30 -12.99 17.72 -10.37
CA ASN A 30 -13.21 17.68 -11.82
C ASN A 30 -12.28 16.70 -12.56
N VAL A 31 -11.45 15.91 -11.85
CA VAL A 31 -10.43 15.03 -12.45
C VAL A 31 -10.77 13.54 -12.30
N ILE A 32 -11.75 13.20 -11.45
CA ILE A 32 -12.19 11.82 -11.23
C ILE A 32 -13.29 11.49 -12.25
N ASP A 33 -12.88 10.98 -13.40
CA ASP A 33 -13.82 10.27 -14.27
C ASP A 33 -14.20 8.96 -13.57
N TRP A 34 -15.40 8.92 -12.97
CA TRP A 34 -15.93 7.75 -12.26
C TRP A 34 -15.90 6.49 -13.11
N ARG A 35 -15.96 6.62 -14.44
CA ARG A 35 -15.82 5.50 -15.36
C ARG A 35 -14.42 4.94 -15.27
N THR A 36 -13.38 5.74 -15.41
CA THR A 36 -12.00 5.24 -15.34
C THR A 36 -11.65 4.76 -13.93
N ALA A 37 -12.11 5.47 -12.90
CA ALA A 37 -11.87 5.11 -11.50
C ALA A 37 -12.40 3.72 -11.13
N VAL A 38 -13.53 3.30 -11.71
CA VAL A 38 -14.13 1.98 -11.46
C VAL A 38 -13.75 0.95 -12.53
N LEU A 39 -13.79 1.33 -13.81
CA LEU A 39 -13.53 0.41 -14.92
C LEU A 39 -12.08 -0.08 -14.92
N VAL A 40 -11.09 0.79 -14.63
CA VAL A 40 -9.68 0.38 -14.68
C VAL A 40 -9.37 -0.71 -13.64
N PRO A 41 -9.71 -0.56 -12.33
CA PRO A 41 -9.53 -1.64 -11.37
C PRO A 41 -10.34 -2.90 -11.70
N MET A 42 -11.57 -2.75 -12.18
CA MET A 42 -12.42 -3.89 -12.55
C MET A 42 -11.82 -4.68 -13.73
N LEU A 43 -11.35 -3.98 -14.77
CA LEU A 43 -10.68 -4.61 -15.91
C LEU A 43 -9.34 -5.24 -15.51
N ALA A 44 -8.59 -4.61 -14.60
CA ALA A 44 -7.37 -5.18 -14.06
C ALA A 44 -7.65 -6.48 -13.28
N LEU A 45 -8.70 -6.49 -12.45
CA LEU A 45 -9.15 -7.67 -11.71
C LEU A 45 -9.58 -8.80 -12.66
N LEU A 46 -10.41 -8.48 -13.66
CA LEU A 46 -10.84 -9.46 -14.66
C LEU A 46 -9.64 -10.02 -15.45
N SER A 47 -8.71 -9.16 -15.86
CA SER A 47 -7.51 -9.58 -16.58
C SER A 47 -6.61 -10.47 -15.70
N ALA A 48 -6.46 -10.12 -14.41
CA ALA A 48 -5.70 -10.92 -13.46
C ALA A 48 -6.32 -12.31 -13.24
N LEU A 49 -7.66 -12.39 -13.19
CA LEU A 49 -8.36 -13.68 -13.16
C LEU A 49 -8.06 -14.46 -14.44
N VAL A 50 -8.25 -13.88 -15.63
CA VAL A 50 -7.96 -14.58 -16.90
C VAL A 50 -6.53 -15.11 -16.96
N VAL A 51 -5.54 -14.28 -16.61
CA VAL A 51 -4.12 -14.71 -16.56
C VAL A 51 -3.94 -15.83 -15.53
N GLY A 52 -4.56 -15.72 -14.35
CA GLY A 52 -4.54 -16.76 -13.33
C GLY A 52 -5.14 -18.09 -13.82
N ALA A 53 -6.22 -18.06 -14.61
CA ALA A 53 -6.84 -19.26 -15.18
C ALA A 53 -5.87 -19.96 -16.13
N VAL A 54 -5.19 -19.18 -16.98
CA VAL A 54 -4.17 -19.70 -17.89
C VAL A 54 -3.02 -20.32 -17.09
N ILE A 55 -2.53 -19.64 -16.05
CA ILE A 55 -1.45 -20.16 -15.19
C ILE A 55 -1.86 -21.50 -14.55
N ILE A 56 -3.08 -21.60 -14.02
CA ILE A 56 -3.60 -22.84 -13.43
C ILE A 56 -3.63 -23.96 -14.48
N ALA A 57 -4.15 -23.68 -15.67
CA ALA A 57 -4.24 -24.66 -16.75
C ALA A 57 -2.88 -25.19 -17.23
N VAL A 58 -1.84 -24.34 -17.21
CA VAL A 58 -0.49 -24.73 -17.70
C VAL A 58 0.46 -25.19 -16.60
N SER A 59 0.14 -24.97 -15.33
CA SER A 59 1.01 -25.36 -14.20
C SER A 59 0.65 -26.72 -13.63
N ASP A 60 -0.56 -27.20 -13.87
CA ASP A 60 -1.01 -28.49 -13.37
C ASP A 60 -0.54 -29.63 -14.31
N VAL A 61 0.41 -30.44 -13.80
CA VAL A 61 1.02 -31.55 -14.56
C VAL A 61 0.00 -32.61 -14.95
N GLU A 62 -1.04 -32.81 -14.15
CA GLU A 62 -2.08 -33.80 -14.43
C GLU A 62 -3.01 -33.32 -15.54
N LEU A 63 -3.41 -32.04 -15.50
CA LEU A 63 -4.17 -31.43 -16.59
C LEU A 63 -3.38 -31.53 -17.91
N LEU A 64 -2.10 -31.16 -17.90
CA LEU A 64 -1.25 -31.21 -19.11
C LEU A 64 -1.15 -32.61 -19.72
N ARG A 65 -1.17 -33.67 -18.91
CA ARG A 65 -1.18 -35.05 -19.39
C ARG A 65 -2.50 -35.40 -20.08
N LEU A 66 -3.62 -35.04 -19.46
CA LEU A 66 -4.95 -35.28 -20.00
C LEU A 66 -5.15 -34.60 -21.35
N TRP A 67 -4.58 -33.40 -21.55
CA TRP A 67 -4.59 -32.70 -22.84
C TRP A 67 -3.91 -33.49 -23.97
N GLY A 68 -3.00 -34.43 -23.65
CA GLY A 68 -2.35 -35.33 -24.60
C GLY A 68 -3.10 -36.63 -24.89
N GLU A 69 -4.07 -37.01 -24.05
CA GLU A 69 -4.81 -38.28 -24.15
C GLU A 69 -6.26 -38.08 -24.62
N ASP A 70 -7.02 -37.22 -23.95
CA ASP A 70 -8.42 -36.94 -24.26
C ASP A 70 -8.73 -35.45 -24.08
N PHE A 71 -8.95 -34.77 -25.21
CA PHE A 71 -9.27 -33.35 -25.25
C PHE A 71 -10.58 -33.00 -24.52
N GLY A 72 -11.60 -33.85 -24.63
CA GLY A 72 -12.92 -33.58 -24.07
C GLY A 72 -12.90 -33.64 -22.54
N GLU A 73 -12.24 -34.66 -21.99
CA GLU A 73 -12.04 -34.78 -20.56
C GLU A 73 -11.11 -33.68 -20.02
N ALA A 74 -10.01 -33.40 -20.72
CA ALA A 74 -9.06 -32.36 -20.35
C ALA A 74 -9.71 -30.97 -20.23
N ALA A 75 -10.57 -30.59 -21.19
CA ALA A 75 -11.28 -29.31 -21.16
C ALA A 75 -12.22 -29.22 -19.94
N SER A 76 -12.94 -30.31 -19.63
CA SER A 76 -13.86 -30.35 -18.50
C SER A 76 -13.15 -30.28 -17.16
N GLN A 77 -12.05 -31.03 -16.99
CA GLN A 77 -11.27 -31.04 -15.75
C GLN A 77 -10.54 -29.71 -15.54
N THR A 78 -10.01 -29.11 -16.60
CA THR A 78 -9.39 -27.78 -16.53
C THR A 78 -10.39 -26.74 -16.03
N TRP A 79 -11.62 -26.77 -16.55
CA TRP A 79 -12.69 -25.88 -16.09
C TRP A 79 -13.04 -26.06 -14.61
N THR A 80 -13.18 -27.31 -14.14
CA THR A 80 -13.49 -27.59 -12.74
C THR A 80 -12.39 -27.13 -11.81
N THR A 81 -11.12 -27.37 -12.15
CA THR A 81 -9.97 -26.96 -11.33
C THR A 81 -9.89 -25.44 -11.22
N ILE A 82 -10.07 -24.72 -12.33
CA ILE A 82 -10.09 -23.24 -12.32
C ILE A 82 -11.24 -22.73 -11.43
N TRP A 83 -12.43 -23.31 -11.59
CA TRP A 83 -13.60 -22.92 -10.80
C TRP A 83 -13.41 -23.20 -9.30
N ASP A 84 -12.83 -24.35 -8.94
CA ASP A 84 -12.53 -24.71 -7.56
C ASP A 84 -11.48 -23.79 -6.95
N ALA A 85 -10.43 -23.44 -7.70
CA ALA A 85 -9.42 -22.47 -7.27
C ALA A 85 -10.03 -21.10 -6.97
N TYR A 86 -10.91 -20.58 -7.84
CA TYR A 86 -11.57 -19.29 -7.59
C TYR A 86 -12.62 -19.35 -6.48
N LYS A 87 -13.34 -20.45 -6.33
CA LYS A 87 -14.21 -20.66 -5.17
C LYS A 87 -13.42 -20.68 -3.88
N ALA A 88 -12.26 -21.33 -3.86
CA ALA A 88 -11.37 -21.34 -2.69
C ALA A 88 -10.84 -19.93 -2.39
N LEU A 89 -10.40 -19.19 -3.42
CA LEU A 89 -9.97 -17.79 -3.28
C LEU A 89 -11.08 -16.92 -2.70
N PHE A 90 -12.29 -16.99 -3.25
CA PHE A 90 -13.44 -16.23 -2.78
C PHE A 90 -13.81 -16.60 -1.33
N ARG A 91 -13.81 -17.91 -1.02
CA ARG A 91 -14.12 -18.38 0.34
C ARG A 91 -13.08 -17.95 1.37
N GLY A 92 -11.81 -18.06 1.01
CA GLY A 92 -10.68 -17.70 1.88
C GLY A 92 -10.49 -16.21 2.09
N SER A 93 -11.09 -15.35 1.26
CA SER A 93 -10.96 -13.89 1.35
C SER A 93 -12.24 -13.18 1.81
N LEU A 94 -13.40 -13.55 1.26
CA LEU A 94 -14.64 -12.79 1.42
C LEU A 94 -15.77 -13.55 2.11
N TRP A 95 -15.67 -14.89 2.21
CA TRP A 95 -16.76 -15.68 2.76
C TRP A 95 -16.63 -15.91 4.27
N GLY A 96 -17.18 -14.96 5.02
CA GLY A 96 -17.26 -15.03 6.48
C GLY A 96 -16.49 -13.92 7.18
N LEU A 97 -16.77 -13.73 8.46
CA LEU A 97 -16.24 -12.60 9.23
C LEU A 97 -14.73 -12.70 9.48
N ARG A 98 -14.21 -13.91 9.72
CA ARG A 98 -12.77 -14.15 9.91
C ARG A 98 -11.97 -13.88 8.62
N PRO A 99 -12.29 -14.49 7.45
CA PRO A 99 -11.64 -14.16 6.17
C PRO A 99 -11.64 -12.68 5.79
N ILE A 100 -12.78 -12.00 6.00
CA ILE A 100 -12.88 -10.56 5.74
C ILE A 100 -11.97 -9.77 6.68
N SER A 101 -11.91 -10.14 7.96
CA SER A 101 -11.01 -9.51 8.93
C SER A 101 -9.55 -9.66 8.50
N GLU A 102 -9.11 -10.88 8.16
CA GLU A 102 -7.75 -11.15 7.70
C GLU A 102 -7.43 -10.36 6.41
N THR A 103 -8.36 -10.33 5.46
CA THR A 103 -8.22 -9.55 4.22
C THR A 103 -8.05 -8.06 4.51
N LEU A 104 -8.85 -7.49 5.43
CA LEU A 104 -8.74 -6.08 5.82
C LEU A 104 -7.43 -5.78 6.55
N VAL A 105 -6.98 -6.68 7.44
CA VAL A 105 -5.69 -6.55 8.14
C VAL A 105 -4.53 -6.56 7.15
N SER A 106 -4.56 -7.45 6.15
CA SER A 106 -3.53 -7.51 5.10
C SER A 106 -3.61 -6.35 4.10
N ALA A 107 -4.81 -5.87 3.76
CA ALA A 107 -5.00 -4.77 2.81
C ALA A 107 -4.66 -3.41 3.40
N SER A 108 -4.89 -3.20 4.70
CA SER A 108 -4.67 -1.93 5.40
C SER A 108 -3.27 -1.33 5.16
N PRO A 109 -2.14 -2.05 5.40
CA PRO A 109 -0.81 -1.48 5.16
C PRO A 109 -0.56 -1.17 3.67
N LEU A 110 -1.11 -1.96 2.75
CA LEU A 110 -0.97 -1.75 1.31
C LEU A 110 -1.73 -0.50 0.85
N ILE A 111 -2.94 -0.28 1.37
CA ILE A 111 -3.75 0.91 1.08
C ILE A 111 -3.04 2.15 1.63
N LEU A 112 -2.57 2.11 2.87
CA LEU A 112 -1.85 3.24 3.48
C LEU A 112 -0.55 3.56 2.74
N ALA A 113 0.19 2.54 2.29
CA ALA A 113 1.38 2.73 1.45
C ALA A 113 1.04 3.32 0.08
N GLY A 114 -0.03 2.86 -0.56
CA GLY A 114 -0.51 3.42 -1.83
C GLY A 114 -0.93 4.89 -1.68
N LEU A 115 -1.63 5.23 -0.59
CA LEU A 115 -2.03 6.60 -0.27
C LEU A 115 -0.83 7.53 -0.03
N SER A 116 0.21 7.06 0.67
CA SER A 116 1.41 7.86 0.91
C SER A 116 2.19 8.14 -0.38
N VAL A 117 2.29 7.16 -1.28
CA VAL A 117 2.92 7.33 -2.60
C VAL A 117 2.09 8.26 -3.50
N ALA A 118 0.77 8.12 -3.48
CA ALA A 118 -0.12 8.98 -4.26
C ALA A 118 0.05 10.46 -3.88
N LEU A 119 0.26 10.76 -2.60
CA LEU A 119 0.57 12.12 -2.13
C LEU A 119 1.89 12.63 -2.72
N GLY A 120 2.93 11.78 -2.78
CA GLY A 120 4.22 12.10 -3.40
C GLY A 120 4.08 12.43 -4.89
N PHE A 121 3.32 11.63 -5.64
CA PHE A 121 3.04 11.89 -7.06
C PHE A 121 2.33 13.22 -7.29
N ARG A 122 1.42 13.64 -6.40
CA ARG A 122 0.78 14.96 -6.48
C ARG A 122 1.77 16.11 -6.31
N ALA A 123 2.88 15.90 -5.60
CA ALA A 123 3.96 16.87 -5.45
C ALA A 123 5.00 16.81 -6.60
N GLY A 124 4.75 16.00 -7.64
CA GLY A 124 5.69 15.79 -8.75
C GLY A 124 6.91 14.93 -8.39
N LEU A 125 6.87 14.24 -7.25
CA LEU A 125 7.93 13.35 -6.78
C LEU A 125 7.61 11.91 -7.16
N PHE A 126 8.50 11.26 -7.89
CA PHE A 126 8.30 9.85 -8.31
C PHE A 126 8.99 8.90 -7.34
N ASN A 127 8.47 8.81 -6.12
CA ASN A 127 9.05 8.02 -5.03
C ASN A 127 8.63 6.54 -5.11
N ILE A 128 9.60 5.65 -5.37
CA ILE A 128 9.42 4.17 -5.36
C ILE A 128 9.95 3.56 -4.03
N GLY A 129 10.43 4.40 -3.11
CA GLY A 129 11.08 4.02 -1.85
C GLY A 129 10.14 3.63 -0.70
N ALA A 130 8.83 3.51 -0.96
CA ALA A 130 7.83 3.25 0.09
C ALA A 130 8.10 1.95 0.86
N GLN A 131 8.59 0.92 0.18
CA GLN A 131 8.99 -0.35 0.81
C GLN A 131 10.07 -0.14 1.88
N GLY A 132 11.15 0.58 1.56
CA GLY A 132 12.22 0.88 2.50
C GLY A 132 11.74 1.73 3.67
N GLN A 133 10.88 2.72 3.41
CA GLN A 133 10.25 3.53 4.46
C GLN A 133 9.40 2.68 5.40
N MET A 134 8.62 1.73 4.87
CA MET A 134 7.83 0.79 5.66
C MET A 134 8.71 -0.15 6.49
N ILE A 135 9.82 -0.66 5.92
CA ILE A 135 10.76 -1.52 6.64
C ILE A 135 11.36 -0.77 7.83
N LEU A 136 11.88 0.46 7.62
CA LEU A 136 12.46 1.25 8.69
C LEU A 136 11.42 1.66 9.74
N GLY A 137 10.20 2.01 9.31
CA GLY A 137 9.09 2.25 10.22
C GLY A 137 8.76 1.01 11.07
N GLY A 138 8.73 -0.17 10.45
CA GLY A 138 8.47 -1.44 11.13
C GLY A 138 9.57 -1.83 12.11
N ILE A 139 10.85 -1.61 11.76
CA ILE A 139 11.99 -1.82 12.66
C ILE A 139 11.85 -0.97 13.91
N VAL A 140 11.68 0.34 13.75
CA VAL A 140 11.63 1.26 14.89
C VAL A 140 10.35 1.07 15.70
N GLY A 141 9.20 0.87 15.04
CA GLY A 141 7.93 0.57 15.72
C GLY A 141 7.99 -0.73 16.52
N GLY A 142 8.62 -1.77 15.96
CA GLY A 142 8.86 -3.03 16.65
C GLY A 142 9.78 -2.86 17.87
N ILE A 143 10.91 -2.16 17.69
CA ILE A 143 11.85 -1.85 18.77
C ILE A 143 11.16 -1.11 19.92
N VAL A 144 10.41 -0.06 19.61
CA VAL A 144 9.63 0.68 20.60
C VAL A 144 8.63 -0.24 21.29
N GLY A 145 7.91 -1.06 20.51
CA GLY A 145 6.86 -1.94 21.00
C GLY A 145 7.34 -3.09 21.92
N PHE A 146 8.60 -3.51 21.84
CA PHE A 146 9.16 -4.48 22.79
C PHE A 146 10.07 -3.86 23.85
N SER A 147 10.52 -2.60 23.67
CA SER A 147 11.46 -1.95 24.60
C SER A 147 10.81 -1.06 25.63
N LEU A 148 9.61 -0.52 25.34
CA LEU A 148 8.87 0.32 26.26
C LEU A 148 7.78 -0.48 26.98
N ASP A 149 7.42 -0.04 28.17
CA ASP A 149 6.24 -0.50 28.88
C ASP A 149 5.33 0.70 29.15
N LEU A 150 4.22 0.76 28.42
CA LEU A 150 3.26 1.85 28.44
C LEU A 150 1.84 1.27 28.44
N PRO A 151 0.83 2.01 28.94
CA PRO A 151 -0.57 1.61 28.82
C PRO A 151 -0.98 1.45 27.36
N TYR A 152 -1.89 0.50 27.08
CA TYR A 152 -2.29 0.06 25.74
C TYR A 152 -2.40 1.18 24.68
N VAL A 153 -3.28 2.16 24.91
CA VAL A 153 -3.52 3.25 23.95
C VAL A 153 -2.27 4.09 23.71
N LEU A 154 -1.55 4.44 24.79
CA LEU A 154 -0.37 5.28 24.70
C LEU A 154 0.78 4.54 24.01
N HIS A 155 0.93 3.25 24.28
CA HIS A 155 2.00 2.45 23.70
C HIS A 155 1.86 2.33 22.18
N VAL A 156 0.66 2.01 21.70
CA VAL A 156 0.37 1.96 20.25
C VAL A 156 0.65 3.31 19.59
N LEU A 157 0.18 4.42 20.18
CA LEU A 157 0.41 5.75 19.61
C LEU A 157 1.89 6.10 19.53
N VAL A 158 2.65 5.83 20.60
CA VAL A 158 4.10 6.08 20.63
C VAL A 158 4.81 5.22 19.59
N ALA A 159 4.48 3.93 19.50
CA ALA A 159 5.06 3.04 18.48
C ALA A 159 4.79 3.53 17.05
N LEU A 160 3.56 3.97 16.75
CA LEU A 160 3.17 4.51 15.45
C LEU A 160 3.89 5.83 15.12
N ILE A 161 4.02 6.74 16.09
CA ILE A 161 4.72 8.02 15.90
C ILE A 161 6.19 7.78 15.58
N PHE A 162 6.86 6.92 16.36
CA PHE A 162 8.27 6.61 16.11
C PHE A 162 8.47 5.85 14.79
N ALA A 163 7.55 4.96 14.42
CA ALA A 163 7.55 4.32 13.11
C ALA A 163 7.40 5.34 11.96
N ALA A 164 6.48 6.29 12.10
CA ALA A 164 6.28 7.35 11.11
C ALA A 164 7.50 8.26 10.98
N ILE A 165 8.13 8.64 12.10
CA ILE A 165 9.37 9.43 12.11
C ILE A 165 10.50 8.67 11.41
N ALA A 166 10.67 7.38 11.71
CA ALA A 166 11.70 6.56 11.08
C ALA A 166 11.51 6.45 9.56
N GLY A 167 10.27 6.20 9.11
CA GLY A 167 9.93 6.18 7.69
C GLY A 167 10.16 7.54 7.02
N ALA A 168 9.80 8.64 7.69
CA ALA A 168 10.02 10.00 7.20
C ALA A 168 11.50 10.35 7.08
N ILE A 169 12.32 9.95 8.07
CA ILE A 169 13.78 10.12 8.02
C ILE A 169 14.35 9.30 6.85
N TRP A 170 13.94 8.04 6.70
CA TRP A 170 14.44 7.17 5.64
C TRP A 170 14.11 7.71 4.24
N GLY A 171 12.88 8.16 4.03
CA GLY A 171 12.45 8.81 2.79
C GLY A 171 13.06 10.19 2.58
N GLY A 172 13.33 10.91 3.66
CA GLY A 172 13.95 12.23 3.63
C GLY A 172 15.39 12.20 3.13
N ILE A 173 16.12 11.08 3.32
CA ILE A 173 17.51 10.97 2.87
C ILE A 173 17.61 11.04 1.32
N PRO A 174 16.93 10.19 0.52
CA PRO A 174 16.87 10.34 -0.94
C PRO A 174 16.36 11.72 -1.39
N GLY A 175 15.36 12.27 -0.70
CA GLY A 175 14.84 13.61 -0.99
C GLY A 175 15.88 14.72 -0.79
N LEU A 176 16.68 14.63 0.28
CA LEU A 176 17.77 15.55 0.56
C LEU A 176 18.90 15.41 -0.46
N LEU A 177 19.24 14.19 -0.86
CA LEU A 177 20.24 13.93 -1.90
C LEU A 177 19.81 14.56 -3.22
N ARG A 178 18.55 14.37 -3.65
CA ARG A 178 17.99 15.04 -4.82
C ARG A 178 18.12 16.56 -4.71
N ALA A 179 17.72 17.14 -3.58
CA ALA A 179 17.73 18.59 -3.38
C ALA A 179 19.14 19.19 -3.40
N LYS A 180 20.16 18.47 -2.92
CA LYS A 180 21.54 18.97 -2.84
C LYS A 180 22.41 18.64 -4.04
N THR A 181 22.24 17.46 -4.65
CA THR A 181 23.16 16.94 -5.67
C THR A 181 22.51 16.80 -7.05
N GLY A 182 21.19 16.91 -7.15
CA GLY A 182 20.46 16.64 -8.39
C GLY A 182 20.35 15.16 -8.74
N ALA A 183 20.62 14.25 -7.78
CA ALA A 183 20.47 12.82 -8.00
C ALA A 183 19.03 12.45 -8.39
N HIS A 184 18.89 11.49 -9.30
CA HIS A 184 17.59 11.00 -9.75
C HIS A 184 16.86 10.31 -8.62
N GLU A 185 15.74 10.89 -8.20
CA GLU A 185 14.92 10.42 -7.08
C GLU A 185 14.48 8.96 -7.22
N VAL A 186 14.09 8.57 -8.44
CA VAL A 186 13.65 7.20 -8.73
C VAL A 186 14.77 6.20 -8.42
N ILE A 187 15.98 6.50 -8.89
CA ILE A 187 17.14 5.61 -8.70
C ILE A 187 17.51 5.57 -7.22
N THR A 188 17.63 6.72 -6.56
CA THR A 188 18.04 6.78 -5.15
C THR A 188 17.05 6.08 -4.24
N THR A 189 15.74 6.24 -4.48
CA THR A 189 14.70 5.57 -3.68
C THR A 189 14.67 4.06 -3.91
N ILE A 190 14.88 3.57 -5.15
CA ILE A 190 15.05 2.12 -5.41
C ILE A 190 16.30 1.58 -4.69
N MET A 191 17.44 2.27 -4.77
CA MET A 191 18.66 1.84 -4.10
C MET A 191 18.49 1.79 -2.57
N PHE A 192 17.74 2.73 -2.00
CA PHE A 192 17.43 2.73 -0.56
C PHE A 192 16.51 1.57 -0.14
N ASN A 193 15.63 1.08 -1.01
CA ASN A 193 14.91 -0.17 -0.75
C ASN A 193 15.88 -1.36 -0.66
N LEU A 194 16.85 -1.43 -1.57
CA LEU A 194 17.87 -2.49 -1.58
C LEU A 194 18.78 -2.44 -0.35
N ILE A 195 18.96 -1.28 0.27
CA ILE A 195 19.69 -1.14 1.55
C ILE A 195 18.80 -1.54 2.73
N ALA A 196 17.51 -1.22 2.70
CA ALA A 196 16.61 -1.44 3.83
C ALA A 196 16.43 -2.93 4.19
N VAL A 197 16.37 -3.82 3.19
CA VAL A 197 16.18 -5.27 3.45
C VAL A 197 17.39 -5.89 4.15
N PRO A 198 18.64 -5.79 3.64
CA PRO A 198 19.82 -6.29 4.34
C PRO A 198 20.06 -5.58 5.68
N LEU A 199 19.65 -4.32 5.81
CA LEU A 199 19.71 -3.60 7.08
C LEU A 199 18.78 -4.23 8.12
N LEU A 200 17.55 -4.60 7.74
CA LEU A 200 16.65 -5.35 8.61
C LEU A 200 17.27 -6.68 9.03
N ASP A 201 17.79 -7.44 8.06
CA ASP A 201 18.41 -8.75 8.33
C ASP A 201 19.57 -8.62 9.32
N TRP A 202 20.44 -7.62 9.11
CA TRP A 202 21.53 -7.33 10.04
C TRP A 202 21.02 -6.93 11.43
N ILE A 203 20.02 -6.05 11.52
CA ILE A 203 19.44 -5.61 12.81
C ILE A 203 18.86 -6.79 13.59
N LEU A 204 18.26 -7.77 12.91
CA LEU A 204 17.69 -8.97 13.54
C LEU A 204 18.76 -9.91 14.13
N THR A 205 20.05 -9.75 13.77
CA THR A 205 21.16 -10.48 14.39
C THR A 205 21.71 -9.80 15.64
N LEU A 206 21.29 -8.58 15.95
CA LEU A 206 21.72 -7.86 17.15
C LEU A 206 21.07 -8.47 18.39
N GLU A 207 21.87 -8.77 19.41
CA GLU A 207 21.42 -9.36 20.69
C GLU A 207 20.28 -8.56 21.35
N PHE A 208 20.27 -7.24 21.17
CA PHE A 208 19.21 -6.39 21.69
C PHE A 208 17.85 -6.61 21.00
N VAL A 209 17.84 -6.94 19.70
CA VAL A 209 16.61 -7.15 18.91
C VAL A 209 16.22 -8.61 18.88
N GLN A 210 17.19 -9.50 18.72
CA GLN A 210 16.95 -10.93 18.55
C GLN A 210 16.25 -11.52 19.78
N ARG A 211 15.34 -12.45 19.53
CA ARG A 211 14.66 -13.19 20.59
C ARG A 211 15.66 -14.15 21.26
N ALA A 212 15.75 -14.08 22.59
CA ALA A 212 16.61 -14.98 23.36
C ALA A 212 16.26 -16.46 23.11
N GLY A 213 17.29 -17.28 22.88
CA GLY A 213 17.16 -18.72 22.62
C GLY A 213 16.78 -19.08 21.18
N ARG A 214 16.90 -18.14 20.24
CA ARG A 214 16.72 -18.37 18.80
C ARG A 214 17.97 -17.98 18.02
N ASP A 215 18.36 -18.82 17.08
CA ASP A 215 19.47 -18.55 16.15
C ASP A 215 18.97 -18.02 14.79
N ASP A 216 17.67 -18.16 14.51
CA ASP A 216 16.99 -17.52 13.38
C ASP A 216 16.82 -16.00 13.61
N PRO A 217 16.87 -15.17 12.54
CA PRO A 217 16.74 -13.72 12.63
C PRO A 217 15.29 -13.33 12.93
N VAL A 218 14.90 -13.46 14.19
CA VAL A 218 13.56 -13.15 14.69
C VAL A 218 13.67 -12.20 15.88
N SER A 219 12.91 -11.11 15.83
CA SER A 219 12.89 -10.12 16.89
C SER A 219 12.17 -10.60 18.15
N LYS A 220 12.41 -9.90 19.26
CA LYS A 220 11.61 -10.00 20.48
C LYS A 220 10.14 -9.72 20.16
N THR A 221 9.26 -10.43 20.88
CA THR A 221 7.82 -10.27 20.71
C THR A 221 7.40 -8.90 21.23
N VAL A 222 6.71 -8.13 20.39
CA VAL A 222 6.08 -6.86 20.77
C VAL A 222 5.12 -7.07 21.95
N ALA A 223 5.20 -6.17 22.93
CA ALA A 223 4.35 -6.18 24.13
C ALA A 223 2.87 -6.14 23.74
N GLU A 224 2.00 -6.78 24.50
CA GLU A 224 0.56 -6.81 24.19
C GLU A 224 -0.06 -5.41 24.16
N THR A 225 0.46 -4.51 24.99
CA THR A 225 0.06 -3.09 25.02
C THR A 225 0.44 -2.34 23.76
N ALA A 226 1.46 -2.77 23.01
CA ALA A 226 1.88 -2.15 21.74
C ALA A 226 1.22 -2.78 20.50
N ARG A 227 0.44 -3.86 20.65
CA ARG A 227 -0.23 -4.51 19.52
C ARG A 227 -1.49 -3.73 19.16
N LEU A 228 -1.66 -3.46 17.87
CA LEU A 228 -2.93 -2.95 17.35
C LEU A 228 -4.08 -3.89 17.75
N PRO A 229 -5.29 -3.35 18.01
CA PRO A 229 -6.43 -4.17 18.38
C PRO A 229 -6.79 -5.11 17.23
N GLN A 230 -7.06 -6.37 17.56
CA GLN A 230 -7.47 -7.35 16.57
C GLN A 230 -8.86 -7.00 16.05
N LEU A 231 -8.99 -6.88 14.72
CA LEU A 231 -10.28 -6.66 14.09
C LEU A 231 -11.12 -7.94 14.24
N LEU A 232 -12.28 -7.84 14.90
CA LEU A 232 -13.17 -8.97 15.20
C LEU A 232 -12.49 -10.13 15.97
N GLY A 233 -11.50 -9.85 16.82
CA GLY A 233 -10.75 -10.88 17.58
C GLY A 233 -11.57 -11.69 18.60
N PHE A 234 -12.86 -11.37 18.78
CA PHE A 234 -13.78 -12.14 19.62
C PHE A 234 -14.41 -13.35 18.89
N LEU A 235 -14.16 -13.51 17.59
CA LEU A 235 -14.65 -14.62 16.75
C LEU A 235 -13.63 -15.73 16.61
#